data_AF-A0AAE1MZR4-F1
#
_entry.id   AF-A0AAE1MZR4-F1
#
_cell.length_a   1.000
_cell.length_b   1.000
_cell.length_c   1.000
_cell.angle_alpha   90.00
_cell.angle_beta   90.00
_cell.angle_gamma   90.00
#
_symmetry.space_group_name_H-M   'P 1'
#
loop_
_entity.id
_entity.type
_entity.pdbx_description
1 polymer ?
#
loop_
_entity_poly.entity_id
_entity_poly.type
_entity_poly.pdbx_seq_one_letter_code
_entity_poly.pdbx_strand_id
1 'polypeptide(L)'
;MNGENNIRVPGTPVTGVSQDEPSSSENVPRNHPACRGRRGTRMMDVTLSRTSGSRLEIQFHEKLQPVGPNKSKYNSFVGYLARCKVSILIDEWKKVDFDTVKQPIWDTIRLTYTIPNSEELKDKTLSYCADWWRKFKTFIANTYIFAEVPPAIHP
;
A
#
# COMPACT_ATOMS: atom_id res chain seq x y z
N MET A 1 -42.88 -41.16 -4.50
CA MET A 1 -43.81 -42.09 -3.83
C MET A 1 -43.01 -42.70 -2.69
N ASN A 2 -43.16 -42.42 -1.40
CA ASN A 2 -44.17 -41.79 -0.53
C ASN A 2 -43.36 -41.32 0.71
N GLY A 3 -43.73 -40.41 1.59
CA GLY A 3 -44.97 -39.75 1.94
C GLY A 3 -44.72 -39.09 3.31
N GLU A 4 -45.29 -37.91 3.53
CA GLU A 4 -45.25 -37.17 4.78
C GLU A 4 -45.93 -37.98 5.91
N ASN A 5 -45.57 -37.76 7.18
CA ASN A 5 -46.51 -37.27 8.19
C ASN A 5 -45.92 -37.16 9.60
N ASN A 6 -46.42 -36.13 10.27
CA ASN A 6 -46.05 -35.55 11.55
C ASN A 6 -47.02 -36.00 12.67
N ILE A 7 -46.65 -35.67 13.92
CA ILE A 7 -47.47 -35.44 15.13
C ILE A 7 -47.68 -36.63 16.08
N ARG A 8 -47.15 -36.51 17.32
CA ARG A 8 -47.93 -36.34 18.58
C ARG A 8 -47.05 -36.26 19.85
N VAL A 9 -46.97 -35.06 20.43
CA VAL A 9 -46.76 -34.76 21.87
C VAL A 9 -48.05 -35.13 22.65
N PRO A 10 -48.06 -35.48 23.96
CA PRO A 10 -47.84 -34.49 25.04
C PRO A 10 -47.27 -35.00 26.37
N GLY A 11 -46.83 -34.08 27.23
CA GLY A 11 -46.66 -34.33 28.67
C GLY A 11 -45.67 -33.40 29.37
N THR A 12 -46.10 -32.17 29.67
CA THR A 12 -45.54 -31.32 30.76
C THR A 12 -46.31 -31.60 32.06
N PRO A 13 -45.70 -31.37 33.24
CA PRO A 13 -45.98 -30.13 34.01
C PRO A 13 -44.70 -29.50 34.62
N VAL A 14 -44.41 -28.22 34.33
CA VAL A 14 -44.41 -27.04 35.23
C VAL A 14 -43.94 -27.30 36.67
N THR A 15 -42.84 -26.71 37.15
CA THR A 15 -42.73 -25.44 37.93
C THR A 15 -41.27 -25.42 38.45
N GLY A 16 -40.45 -24.38 38.53
CA GLY A 16 -40.46 -22.96 38.22
C GLY A 16 -39.16 -22.35 38.78
N VAL A 17 -38.91 -21.08 38.42
CA VAL A 17 -37.99 -20.09 39.03
C VAL A 17 -36.55 -19.97 38.47
N SER A 18 -36.31 -18.72 38.06
CA SER A 18 -35.14 -18.00 37.55
C SER A 18 -33.81 -18.18 38.29
N GLN A 19 -32.70 -17.99 37.55
CA GLN A 19 -31.71 -16.94 37.83
C GLN A 19 -30.71 -16.78 36.66
N ASP A 20 -30.49 -15.53 36.27
CA ASP A 20 -29.55 -15.05 35.27
C ASP A 20 -28.08 -15.22 35.72
N GLU A 21 -27.22 -15.77 34.87
CA GLU A 21 -25.75 -15.65 34.97
C GLU A 21 -25.15 -15.52 33.55
N PRO A 22 -24.58 -14.36 33.17
CA PRO A 22 -23.89 -14.21 31.90
C PRO A 22 -22.48 -14.83 31.99
N SER A 23 -22.26 -15.88 31.22
CA SER A 23 -20.92 -16.45 31.02
C SER A 23 -20.00 -15.40 30.40
N SER A 24 -19.08 -14.90 31.22
CA SER A 24 -17.98 -14.01 30.86
C SER A 24 -17.09 -14.71 29.82
N SER A 25 -17.27 -14.38 28.53
CA SER A 25 -16.27 -14.70 27.52
C SER A 25 -15.15 -13.68 27.63
N GLU A 26 -14.05 -14.08 28.26
CA GLU A 26 -12.85 -13.26 28.39
C GLU A 26 -12.37 -12.71 27.04
N ASN A 27 -12.17 -11.40 27.03
CA ASN A 27 -11.69 -10.63 25.91
C ASN A 27 -10.21 -10.92 25.72
N VAL A 28 -9.85 -11.93 24.92
CA VAL A 28 -8.45 -12.15 24.52
C VAL A 28 -8.01 -10.96 23.67
N PRO A 29 -7.05 -10.13 24.11
CA PRO A 29 -6.58 -9.04 23.28
C PRO A 29 -5.79 -9.65 22.13
N ARG A 30 -6.34 -9.56 20.91
CA ARG A 30 -5.63 -9.87 19.68
C ARG A 30 -4.47 -8.89 19.56
N ASN A 31 -3.31 -9.32 20.03
CA ASN A 31 -2.03 -8.66 19.85
C ASN A 31 -1.68 -8.70 18.36
N HIS A 32 -2.30 -7.84 17.57
CA HIS A 32 -1.81 -7.56 16.23
C HIS A 32 -0.47 -6.88 16.43
N PRO A 33 0.64 -7.45 15.92
CA PRO A 33 1.92 -6.78 16.00
C PRO A 33 1.76 -5.41 15.36
N ALA A 34 1.96 -4.36 16.13
CA ALA A 34 1.93 -2.99 15.63
C ALA A 34 2.73 -2.95 14.33
N CYS A 35 2.06 -2.63 13.22
CA CYS A 35 2.71 -2.48 11.93
C CYS A 35 3.81 -1.42 12.12
N ARG A 36 5.07 -1.87 12.26
CA ARG A 36 6.21 -0.98 12.33
C ARG A 36 6.16 -0.15 11.06
N GLY A 37 5.90 1.15 11.19
CA GLY A 37 5.77 2.05 10.06
C GLY A 37 6.94 1.86 9.11
N ARG A 38 6.65 1.57 7.83
CA ARG A 38 7.66 1.32 6.81
C ARG A 38 8.47 2.60 6.61
N ARG A 39 9.72 2.65 7.10
CA ARG A 39 10.63 3.76 6.83
C ARG A 39 10.97 3.81 5.34
N GLY A 40 11.26 5.00 4.80
CA GLY A 40 11.65 5.17 3.40
C GLY A 40 12.92 4.38 3.07
N THR A 41 12.86 3.45 2.10
CA THR A 41 14.05 2.77 1.58
C THR A 41 14.78 3.66 0.55
N ARG A 42 16.11 3.72 0.63
CA ARG A 42 16.97 4.42 -0.34
C ARG A 42 17.33 3.55 -1.56
N MET A 43 16.90 2.29 -1.57
CA MET A 43 17.10 1.31 -2.66
C MET A 43 18.52 1.29 -3.24
N MET A 44 19.53 1.21 -2.37
CA MET A 44 20.94 1.16 -2.77
C MET A 44 21.24 -0.05 -3.66
N ASP A 45 20.69 -1.22 -3.35
CA ASP A 45 20.83 -2.45 -4.15
C ASP A 45 20.38 -2.25 -5.61
N VAL A 46 19.22 -1.65 -5.83
CA VAL A 46 18.70 -1.33 -7.18
C VAL A 46 19.54 -0.25 -7.86
N THR A 47 20.09 0.69 -7.08
CA THR A 47 20.98 1.73 -7.59
C THR A 47 22.34 1.15 -8.01
N LEU A 48 22.84 0.15 -7.28
CA LEU A 48 24.11 -0.55 -7.51
C LEU A 48 23.99 -1.57 -8.65
N SER A 49 22.91 -2.34 -8.72
CA SER A 49 22.65 -3.29 -9.81
C SER A 49 22.59 -2.59 -11.17
N ARG A 50 22.05 -1.37 -11.20
CA ARG A 50 22.06 -0.50 -12.37
C ARG A 50 23.46 -0.13 -12.83
N THR A 51 24.37 0.23 -11.91
CA THR A 51 25.78 0.53 -12.24
C THR A 51 26.55 -0.69 -12.75
N SER A 52 26.14 -1.90 -12.39
CA SER A 52 26.71 -3.16 -12.92
C SER A 52 26.10 -3.62 -14.25
N GLY A 53 25.13 -2.89 -14.81
CA GLY A 53 24.53 -3.21 -16.11
C GLY A 53 23.51 -4.36 -16.12
N SER A 54 23.21 -4.96 -14.96
CA SER A 54 22.18 -6.00 -14.83
C SER A 54 20.79 -5.37 -14.66
N ARG A 55 19.91 -5.59 -15.64
CA ARG A 55 18.51 -5.17 -15.57
C ARG A 55 17.67 -6.19 -14.83
N LEU A 56 16.78 -5.72 -13.98
CA LEU A 56 15.82 -6.56 -13.27
C LEU A 56 14.65 -6.90 -14.21
N GLU A 57 14.32 -8.18 -14.35
CA GLU A 57 13.14 -8.58 -15.12
C GLU A 57 11.86 -8.20 -14.36
N ILE A 58 10.91 -7.62 -15.08
CA ILE A 58 9.57 -7.36 -14.57
C ILE A 58 8.53 -7.65 -15.65
N GLN A 59 7.44 -8.27 -15.21
CA GLN A 59 6.32 -8.60 -16.08
C GLN A 59 5.15 -7.67 -15.77
N PHE A 60 4.38 -7.33 -16.79
CA PHE A 60 3.16 -6.54 -16.65
C PHE A 60 1.96 -7.38 -17.09
N HIS A 61 0.88 -7.32 -16.31
CA HIS A 61 -0.39 -7.93 -16.70
C HIS A 61 -1.16 -7.02 -17.67
N GLU A 62 -2.31 -7.47 -18.16
CA GLU A 62 -3.15 -6.79 -19.16
C GLU A 62 -3.51 -5.34 -18.80
N LYS A 63 -3.65 -5.05 -17.49
CA LYS A 63 -3.92 -3.69 -16.98
C LYS A 63 -2.66 -2.84 -16.75
N LEU A 64 -1.53 -3.20 -17.36
CA LEU A 64 -0.22 -2.55 -17.19
C LEU A 64 0.23 -2.51 -15.72
N GLN A 65 -0.20 -3.51 -14.94
CA GLN A 65 0.16 -3.65 -13.54
C GLN A 65 1.39 -4.55 -13.40
N PRO A 66 2.40 -4.16 -12.61
CA PRO A 66 3.57 -4.99 -12.39
C PRO A 66 3.18 -6.27 -11.63
N VAL A 67 3.68 -7.40 -12.11
CA VAL A 67 3.49 -8.75 -11.56
C VAL A 67 4.84 -9.47 -11.43
N GLY A 68 4.84 -10.61 -10.72
CA GLY A 68 6.03 -11.41 -10.48
C GLY A 68 6.84 -10.99 -9.23
N PRO A 69 8.00 -11.65 -9.01
CA PRO A 69 8.76 -11.53 -7.76
C PRO A 69 9.35 -10.13 -7.54
N ASN A 70 9.66 -9.40 -8.62
CA ASN A 70 10.24 -8.06 -8.54
C ASN A 70 9.22 -6.93 -8.38
N LYS A 71 7.91 -7.22 -8.38
CA LYS A 71 6.82 -6.22 -8.28
C LYS A 71 7.01 -5.25 -7.11
N SER A 72 7.33 -5.77 -5.93
CA SER A 72 7.48 -4.96 -4.71
C SER A 72 8.70 -4.02 -4.79
N LYS A 73 9.81 -4.52 -5.35
CA LYS A 73 11.01 -3.72 -5.62
C LYS A 73 10.71 -2.63 -6.64
N TYR A 74 10.05 -2.97 -7.74
CA TYR A 74 9.63 -2.00 -8.74
C TYR A 74 8.75 -0.89 -8.16
N ASN A 75 7.68 -1.24 -7.45
CA ASN A 75 6.80 -0.25 -6.83
C ASN A 75 7.53 0.66 -5.85
N SER A 76 8.43 0.08 -5.03
CA SER A 76 9.25 0.86 -4.10
C SER A 76 10.21 1.79 -4.84
N PHE A 77 10.74 1.37 -6.00
CA PHE A 77 11.68 2.14 -6.80
C PHE A 77 11.02 3.31 -7.52
N VAL A 78 9.86 3.07 -8.12
CA VAL A 78 9.04 4.12 -8.72
C VAL A 78 8.66 5.17 -7.67
N GLY A 79 8.21 4.73 -6.49
CA GLY A 79 7.91 5.63 -5.38
C GLY A 79 9.15 6.35 -4.82
N TYR A 80 10.34 5.77 -4.91
CA TYR A 80 11.61 6.44 -4.59
C TYR A 80 11.92 7.56 -5.60
N LEU A 81 11.85 7.27 -6.90
CA LEU A 81 12.07 8.27 -7.94
C LEU A 81 11.10 9.45 -7.82
N ALA A 82 9.82 9.17 -7.57
CA ALA A 82 8.81 10.21 -7.35
C ALA A 82 9.18 11.16 -6.19
N ARG A 83 9.71 10.63 -5.08
CA ARG A 83 10.09 11.44 -3.91
C ARG A 83 11.40 12.19 -4.08
N CYS A 84 12.35 11.64 -4.84
CA CYS A 84 13.69 12.21 -4.97
C CYS A 84 13.85 13.15 -6.17
N LYS A 85 13.05 13.00 -7.22
CA LYS A 85 13.20 13.76 -8.47
C LYS A 85 12.16 14.87 -8.64
N VAL A 86 11.01 14.76 -7.98
CA VAL A 86 9.91 15.71 -8.13
C VAL A 86 9.92 16.67 -6.96
N SER A 87 10.05 17.97 -7.25
CA SER A 87 10.04 19.00 -6.20
C SER A 87 8.72 19.02 -5.44
N ILE A 88 8.78 19.17 -4.12
CA ILE A 88 7.60 19.36 -3.26
C ILE A 88 6.93 20.72 -3.47
N LEU A 89 7.66 21.68 -4.05
CA LEU A 89 7.19 23.06 -4.27
C LEU A 89 6.21 23.18 -5.45
N ILE A 90 6.09 22.13 -6.27
CA ILE A 90 5.17 22.14 -7.41
C ILE A 90 3.76 21.82 -6.89
N ASP A 91 2.77 22.63 -7.27
CA ASP A 91 1.40 22.44 -6.81
C ASP A 91 0.77 21.17 -7.39
N GLU A 92 0.87 21.03 -8.72
CA GLU A 92 0.14 20.06 -9.51
C GLU A 92 1.06 19.21 -10.37
N TRP A 93 0.75 17.91 -10.50
CA TRP A 93 1.53 16.99 -11.34
C TRP A 93 1.59 17.43 -12.82
N LYS A 94 0.53 18.08 -13.30
CA LYS A 94 0.46 18.60 -14.67
C LYS A 94 1.53 19.68 -14.93
N LYS A 95 1.89 20.47 -13.92
CA LYS A 95 2.92 21.53 -13.98
C LYS A 95 4.35 21.00 -13.84
N VAL A 96 4.53 19.71 -13.54
CA VAL A 96 5.87 19.11 -13.50
C VAL A 96 6.41 19.01 -14.92
N ASP A 97 7.58 19.58 -15.14
CA ASP A 97 8.27 19.59 -16.44
C ASP A 97 8.46 18.18 -17.00
N PHE A 98 8.09 18.02 -18.27
CA PHE A 98 8.16 16.73 -18.92
C PHE A 98 9.61 16.34 -19.21
N ASP A 99 10.36 17.20 -19.89
CA ASP A 99 11.71 16.89 -20.39
C ASP A 99 12.76 16.78 -19.28
N THR A 100 12.63 17.58 -18.22
CA THR A 100 13.63 17.64 -17.15
C THR A 100 13.34 16.72 -15.97
N VAL A 101 12.08 16.30 -15.79
CA VAL A 101 11.67 15.46 -14.63
C VAL A 101 10.98 14.16 -15.06
N LYS A 102 9.86 14.23 -15.79
CA LYS A 102 9.07 13.02 -16.12
C LYS A 102 9.83 12.07 -17.02
N GLN A 103 10.45 12.58 -18.08
CA GLN A 103 11.22 11.80 -19.04
C GLN A 103 12.45 11.14 -18.38
N PRO A 104 13.29 11.85 -17.59
CA PRO A 104 14.38 11.23 -16.85
C PRO A 104 13.95 10.17 -15.83
N ILE A 105 12.78 10.31 -15.19
CA ILE A 105 12.21 9.28 -14.32
C ILE A 105 11.93 8.02 -15.14
N TRP A 106 11.27 8.15 -16.28
CA TRP A 106 10.97 7.02 -17.17
C TRP A 106 12.23 6.35 -17.70
N ASP A 107 13.21 7.12 -18.17
CA ASP A 107 14.47 6.60 -18.69
C ASP A 107 15.27 5.87 -17.59
N THR A 108 15.24 6.39 -16.36
CA THR A 108 15.85 5.71 -15.21
C THR A 108 15.20 4.35 -14.94
N ILE A 109 13.87 4.26 -15.07
CA ILE A 109 13.12 3.01 -14.88
C ILE A 109 13.48 2.00 -15.98
N ARG A 110 13.54 2.43 -17.25
CA ARG A 110 13.96 1.58 -18.39
C ARG A 110 15.41 1.11 -18.31
N LEU A 111 16.28 1.91 -17.70
CA LEU A 111 17.66 1.50 -17.49
C LEU A 111 17.78 0.43 -16.40
N THR A 112 16.87 0.43 -15.43
CA THR A 112 16.92 -0.43 -14.24
C THR A 112 16.17 -1.75 -14.47
N TYR A 113 15.08 -1.73 -15.23
CA TYR A 113 14.21 -2.88 -15.46
C TYR A 113 14.08 -3.19 -16.94
N THR A 114 13.96 -4.47 -17.27
CA THR A 114 13.62 -4.91 -18.62
C THR A 114 12.13 -4.70 -18.85
N ILE A 115 11.77 -3.64 -19.60
CA ILE A 115 10.39 -3.18 -19.79
C ILE A 115 10.13 -2.99 -21.30
N PRO A 116 8.96 -3.40 -21.83
CA PRO A 116 8.59 -3.12 -23.21
C PRO A 116 8.43 -1.60 -23.46
N ASN A 117 8.86 -1.13 -24.62
CA ASN A 117 8.73 0.28 -25.00
C ASN A 117 7.29 0.58 -25.47
N SER A 118 6.39 0.79 -24.51
CA SER A 118 4.99 1.17 -24.75
C SER A 118 4.70 2.53 -24.11
N GLU A 119 4.08 3.43 -24.87
CA GLU A 119 3.68 4.76 -24.38
C GLU A 119 2.59 4.65 -23.31
N GLU A 120 1.67 3.70 -23.43
CA GLU A 120 0.63 3.47 -22.42
C GLU A 120 1.23 3.06 -21.07
N LEU A 121 2.28 2.25 -21.09
CA LEU A 121 2.97 1.82 -19.89
C LEU A 121 3.74 2.97 -19.23
N LYS A 122 4.35 3.83 -20.04
CA LYS A 122 4.98 5.07 -19.57
C LYS A 122 3.95 5.96 -18.89
N ASP A 123 2.81 6.21 -19.52
CA ASP A 123 1.74 7.04 -18.95
C ASP A 123 1.20 6.46 -17.64
N LYS A 124 0.97 5.14 -17.57
CA LYS A 124 0.56 4.47 -16.33
C LYS A 124 1.63 4.57 -15.25
N THR A 125 2.89 4.39 -15.59
CA THR A 125 4.02 4.49 -14.64
C THR A 125 4.14 5.92 -14.11
N LEU A 126 4.05 6.93 -14.97
CA LEU A 126 4.10 8.34 -14.59
C LEU A 126 2.88 8.75 -13.76
N SER A 127 1.69 8.22 -14.07
CA SER A 127 0.50 8.40 -13.23
C SER A 127 0.69 7.82 -11.83
N TYR A 128 1.30 6.63 -11.74
CA TYR A 128 1.63 6.01 -10.46
C TYR A 128 2.71 6.79 -9.70
N CYS A 129 3.71 7.36 -10.38
CA CYS A 129 4.65 8.32 -9.78
C CYS A 129 3.90 9.52 -9.17
N ALA A 130 2.91 10.06 -9.90
CA ALA A 130 2.11 11.18 -9.43
C ALA A 130 1.35 10.85 -8.14
N ASP A 131 0.77 9.65 -8.04
CA ASP A 131 0.11 9.17 -6.83
C ASP A 131 1.07 9.12 -5.64
N TRP A 132 2.27 8.55 -5.84
CA TRP A 132 3.29 8.48 -4.80
C TRP A 132 3.77 9.85 -4.34
N TRP A 133 3.97 10.76 -5.28
CA TRP A 133 4.38 12.13 -4.97
C TRP A 133 3.28 12.88 -4.19
N ARG A 134 2.01 12.76 -4.57
CA ARG A 134 0.89 13.33 -3.79
C ARG A 134 0.84 12.76 -2.37
N LYS A 135 0.89 11.42 -2.24
CA LYS A 135 0.94 10.73 -0.95
C LYS A 135 2.11 11.22 -0.08
N PHE A 136 3.26 11.48 -0.70
CA PHE A 136 4.42 12.02 0.00
C PHE A 136 4.20 13.44 0.50
N LYS A 137 3.60 14.34 -0.31
CA LYS A 137 3.23 15.70 0.15
C LYS A 137 2.25 15.63 1.32
N THR A 138 1.23 14.78 1.22
CA THR A 138 0.26 14.55 2.31
C THR A 138 0.96 14.02 3.57
N PHE A 139 1.89 13.07 3.42
CA PHE A 139 2.68 12.57 4.54
C PHE A 139 3.49 13.67 5.22
N ILE A 140 4.19 14.52 4.45
CA ILE A 140 4.95 15.64 5.02
C ILE A 140 4.02 16.61 5.75
N ALA A 141 2.93 17.03 5.12
CA ALA A 141 1.99 17.98 5.71
C ALA A 141 1.42 17.45 7.04
N ASN A 142 0.98 16.19 7.06
CA ASN A 142 0.44 15.58 8.27
C ASN A 142 1.50 15.37 9.36
N THR A 143 2.76 15.16 8.99
CA THR A 143 3.83 14.84 9.96
C THR A 143 4.50 16.10 10.54
N TYR A 144 4.58 17.18 9.78
CA TYR A 144 5.38 18.34 10.16
C TYR A 144 4.60 19.64 10.26
N ILE A 145 3.41 19.73 9.66
CA ILE A 145 2.57 20.94 9.69
C ILE A 145 1.39 20.74 10.64
N PHE A 146 0.70 19.61 10.52
CA PHE A 146 -0.51 19.31 11.30
C PHE A 146 -0.29 18.32 12.44
N ALA A 147 0.92 17.79 12.61
CA ALA A 147 1.22 16.94 13.75
C ALA A 147 1.18 17.82 15.01
N GLU A 148 0.22 17.54 15.90
CA GLU A 148 0.20 18.13 17.22
C GLU A 148 1.51 17.74 17.94
N VAL A 149 2.26 18.75 18.39
CA VAL A 149 3.44 18.53 19.24
C VAL A 149 2.93 17.83 20.50
N PRO A 150 3.37 16.60 20.82
CA PRO A 150 2.95 15.96 22.06
C PRO A 150 3.32 16.88 23.23
N PRO A 151 2.41 17.08 24.22
CA PRO A 151 2.65 18.03 25.30
C PRO A 151 3.99 17.71 25.96
N ALA A 152 4.83 18.74 26.07
CA ALA A 152 6.13 18.65 26.69
C ALA A 152 5.96 18.04 28.09
N ILE A 153 6.57 16.88 28.31
CA ILE A 153 6.72 16.33 29.66
C ILE A 153 7.73 17.26 30.34
N HIS A 154 7.21 18.23 31.11
CA HIS A 154 8.04 19.05 31.96
C HIS A 154 8.66 18.16 33.06
N PRO A 155 9.97 18.31 33.34
CA PRO A 155 10.66 17.54 34.38
C PRO A 155 10.17 17.86 35.79
#